data_AF-A0A7W5GCR9-F1
#
_entry.id   AF-A0A7W5GCR9-F1
#
_cell.length_a   1.000
_cell.length_b   1.000
_cell.length_c   1.000
_cell.angle_alpha   90.00
_cell.angle_beta   90.00
_cell.angle_gamma   90.00
#
_symmetry.space_group_name_H-M   'P 1'
#
loop_
_entity.id
_entity.type
_entity.pdbx_description
1 polymer ?
#
loop_
_entity_poly.entity_id
_entity_poly.type
_entity_poly.pdbx_seq_one_letter_code
_entity_poly.pdbx_strand_id
1 'polypeptide(L)'
;MLYDLRGEEHMSPIVGILYSAVKENSQRLHLITEGMSQKEVDYKGPNHNFNSTAQLIKHIMYVDLNWAYRMKGQPLSHSLIEQ
;
A
#
# COMPACT_ATOMS: atom_id res chain seq x y z
N MET A 1 7.29 17.01 0.04
CA MET A 1 6.90 16.08 1.13
C MET A 1 6.11 16.91 2.12
N LEU A 2 4.83 16.62 2.33
CA LEU A 2 3.94 17.51 3.11
C LEU A 2 3.74 17.05 4.57
N TYR A 3 4.26 15.89 4.99
CA TYR A 3 4.19 15.43 6.37
C TYR A 3 5.49 14.71 6.73
N ASP A 4 6.21 15.19 7.75
CA ASP A 4 7.45 14.57 8.24
C ASP A 4 7.11 13.54 9.33
N LEU A 5 6.52 12.40 8.94
CA LEU A 5 6.27 11.24 9.82
C LEU A 5 5.64 11.62 11.18
N ARG A 6 4.77 12.64 11.18
CA ARG A 6 4.19 13.18 12.42
C ARG A 6 3.16 12.19 12.93
N GLY A 7 3.45 11.56 14.06
CA GLY A 7 2.52 10.68 14.76
C GLY A 7 1.31 11.42 15.31
N GLU A 8 0.26 10.69 15.64
CA GLU A 8 -0.92 11.24 16.32
C GLU A 8 -0.63 11.45 17.81
N GLU A 9 -1.20 12.51 18.42
CA GLU A 9 -0.85 12.98 19.78
C GLU A 9 -0.98 11.92 20.88
N HIS A 10 -1.81 10.89 20.66
CA HIS A 10 -2.07 9.82 21.62
C HIS A 10 -1.18 8.57 21.45
N MET A 11 -0.29 8.56 20.46
CA MET A 11 0.60 7.43 20.20
C MET A 11 1.95 7.63 20.89
N SER A 12 2.59 6.52 21.33
CA SER A 12 3.99 6.59 21.74
C SER A 12 4.85 7.01 20.54
N PRO A 13 6.00 7.69 20.73
CA PRO A 13 6.75 8.27 19.62
C PRO A 13 7.09 7.27 18.50
N ILE A 14 7.52 6.05 18.86
CA ILE A 14 7.87 5.01 17.89
C ILE A 14 6.63 4.52 17.14
N VAL A 15 5.52 4.30 17.85
CA VAL A 15 4.25 3.87 17.23
C VAL A 15 3.74 4.95 16.28
N GLY A 16 3.81 6.22 16.68
CA GLY A 16 3.42 7.35 15.86
C GLY A 16 4.21 7.42 14.55
N ILE A 17 5.54 7.28 14.61
CA ILE A 17 6.40 7.28 13.42
C ILE A 17 6.05 6.12 12.48
N LEU A 18 5.89 4.90 13.01
CA LEU A 18 5.57 3.72 12.20
C LEU A 18 4.18 3.83 11.57
N TYR A 19 3.21 4.32 12.34
CA TYR A 19 1.85 4.58 11.84
C TYR A 19 1.87 5.60 10.71
N SER A 20 2.56 6.73 10.88
CA SER A 20 2.63 7.79 9.86
C SER A 20 3.35 7.32 8.61
N ALA A 21 4.39 6.49 8.73
CA ALA A 21 5.05 5.87 7.58
C ALA A 21 4.08 5.02 6.73
N VAL A 22 3.22 4.22 7.37
CA VAL A 22 2.20 3.42 6.67
C VAL A 22 1.10 4.31 6.07
N LYS A 23 0.55 5.24 6.87
CA LYS A 23 -0.54 6.14 6.46
C LYS A 23 -0.15 7.00 5.27
N GLU A 24 0.99 7.67 5.34
CA GLU A 24 1.44 8.59 4.30
C GLU A 24 1.82 7.85 3.01
N ASN A 25 2.40 6.65 3.11
CA ASN A 25 2.68 5.82 1.93
C ASN A 25 1.40 5.35 1.25
N SER A 26 0.39 4.94 2.02
CA SER A 26 -0.93 4.58 1.50
C SER A 26 -1.62 5.76 0.81
N GLN A 27 -1.61 6.94 1.44
CA GLN A 27 -2.15 8.17 0.86
C GLN A 27 -1.41 8.58 -0.41
N ARG A 28 -0.08 8.50 -0.42
CA ARG A 28 0.73 8.80 -1.62
C ARG A 28 0.41 7.83 -2.75
N LEU A 29 0.29 6.53 -2.46
CA LEU A 29 -0.09 5.53 -3.46
C LEU A 29 -1.47 5.86 -4.04
N HIS A 30 -2.44 6.22 -3.20
CA HIS A 30 -3.76 6.65 -3.67
C HIS A 30 -3.65 7.87 -4.59
N LEU A 31 -2.95 8.93 -4.16
CA LEU A 31 -2.81 10.16 -4.95
C LEU A 31 -2.14 9.96 -6.31
N ILE A 32 -1.13 9.08 -6.40
CA ILE A 32 -0.44 8.83 -7.68
C ILE A 32 -1.21 7.89 -8.60
N THR A 33 -2.19 7.14 -8.07
CA THR A 33 -3.00 6.17 -8.83
C THR A 33 -4.42 6.66 -9.13
N GLU A 34 -4.86 7.71 -8.44
CA GLU A 34 -6.16 8.34 -8.64
C GLU A 34 -6.30 8.87 -10.08
N GLY A 35 -7.40 8.50 -10.73
CA GLY A 35 -7.71 8.96 -12.08
C GLY A 35 -6.90 8.31 -13.21
N MET A 36 -6.08 7.29 -12.91
CA MET A 36 -5.37 6.55 -13.96
C MET A 36 -6.34 5.93 -14.97
N SER A 37 -6.02 6.07 -16.25
CA SER A 37 -6.69 5.37 -17.33
C SER A 37 -6.36 3.88 -17.32
N GLN A 38 -7.19 3.06 -17.95
CA GLN A 38 -6.94 1.62 -18.08
C GLN A 38 -5.58 1.31 -18.72
N LYS A 39 -5.15 2.13 -19.69
CA LYS A 39 -3.84 2.00 -20.34
C LYS A 39 -2.68 2.20 -19.35
N GLU A 40 -2.81 3.13 -18.42
CA GLU A 40 -1.78 3.38 -17.38
C GLU A 40 -1.80 2.28 -16.32
N VAL A 41 -2.99 1.78 -15.97
CA VAL A 41 -3.18 0.64 -15.07
C VAL A 41 -2.52 -0.63 -15.66
N ASP A 42 -2.64 -0.84 -16.95
CA ASP A 42 -2.08 -2.00 -17.67
C ASP A 42 -0.64 -1.80 -18.16
N TYR A 43 -0.05 -0.62 -17.95
CA TYR A 43 1.28 -0.29 -18.46
C TYR A 43 2.37 -1.14 -17.81
N LYS A 44 3.15 -1.86 -18.63
CA LYS A 44 4.25 -2.77 -18.22
C LYS A 44 5.65 -2.23 -18.53
N GLY A 45 5.78 -0.91 -18.65
CA GLY A 45 7.02 -0.27 -19.10
C GLY A 45 7.21 -0.30 -20.62
N PRO A 46 8.26 0.34 -21.15
CA PRO A 46 8.47 0.51 -22.60
C PRO A 46 8.59 -0.81 -23.38
N ASN A 47 9.13 -1.86 -22.75
CA ASN A 47 9.40 -3.16 -23.36
C ASN A 47 8.43 -4.25 -22.89
N HIS A 48 7.36 -3.91 -22.17
CA HIS A 48 6.38 -4.86 -21.61
C HIS A 48 6.96 -5.94 -20.67
N ASN A 49 8.14 -5.70 -20.08
CA ASN A 49 8.88 -6.67 -19.26
C ASN A 49 8.76 -6.41 -17.76
N PHE A 50 7.99 -5.42 -17.33
CA PHE A 50 7.75 -5.14 -15.92
C PHE A 50 6.34 -5.57 -15.50
N ASN A 51 6.12 -5.69 -14.20
CA ASN A 51 4.78 -5.79 -13.64
C ASN A 51 3.98 -4.55 -14.03
N SER A 52 2.71 -4.73 -14.36
CA SER A 52 1.83 -3.60 -14.63
C SER A 52 1.59 -2.78 -13.37
N THR A 53 1.15 -1.54 -13.54
CA THR A 53 0.72 -0.70 -12.42
C THR A 53 -0.31 -1.42 -11.54
N ALA A 54 -1.29 -2.12 -12.17
CA ALA A 54 -2.26 -2.95 -11.45
C ALA A 54 -1.62 -4.06 -10.60
N GLN A 55 -0.64 -4.77 -11.16
CA GLN A 55 0.06 -5.85 -10.45
C GLN A 55 0.85 -5.30 -9.26
N LEU A 56 1.50 -4.14 -9.42
CA LEU A 56 2.24 -3.49 -8.34
C LEU A 56 1.32 -3.00 -7.22
N ILE A 57 0.18 -2.36 -7.56
CA ILE A 57 -0.82 -1.94 -6.58
C ILE A 57 -1.37 -3.15 -5.82
N LYS A 58 -1.76 -4.20 -6.54
CA LYS A 58 -2.26 -5.45 -5.94
C LYS A 58 -1.24 -6.05 -4.97
N HIS A 59 0.03 -6.12 -5.37
CA HIS A 59 1.09 -6.64 -4.53
C HIS A 59 1.27 -5.84 -3.23
N ILE A 60 1.34 -4.51 -3.32
CA ILE A 60 1.49 -3.64 -2.14
C ILE A 60 0.29 -3.82 -1.19
N MET A 61 -0.93 -3.79 -1.73
CA MET A 61 -2.15 -4.02 -0.95
C MET A 61 -2.16 -5.39 -0.28
N TYR A 62 -1.73 -6.43 -0.98
CA TYR A 62 -1.67 -7.79 -0.45
C TYR A 62 -0.67 -7.89 0.71
N VAL A 63 0.50 -7.27 0.59
CA VAL A 63 1.51 -7.23 1.67
C VAL A 63 0.95 -6.53 2.91
N ASP A 64 0.33 -5.37 2.76
CA ASP A 64 -0.27 -4.62 3.88
C ASP A 64 -1.38 -5.42 4.58
N LEU A 65 -2.21 -6.11 3.80
CA LEU A 65 -3.27 -6.96 4.32
C LEU A 65 -2.71 -8.14 5.13
N ASN A 66 -1.66 -8.80 4.62
CA ASN A 66 -0.98 -9.87 5.36
C ASN A 66 -0.45 -9.39 6.70
N TRP A 67 0.19 -8.21 6.74
CA TRP A 67 0.67 -7.61 7.99
C TRP A 67 -0.47 -7.31 8.96
N ALA A 68 -1.58 -6.74 8.47
CA ALA A 68 -2.74 -6.44 9.31
C ALA A 68 -3.34 -7.71 9.95
N TYR A 69 -3.48 -8.79 9.18
CA TYR A 69 -3.97 -10.07 9.70
C TYR A 69 -2.99 -10.73 10.67
N ARG A 70 -1.69 -10.69 10.35
CA ARG A 70 -0.62 -11.19 11.23
C ARG A 70 -0.62 -10.48 12.58
N MET A 71 -0.75 -9.16 12.60
CA MET A 71 -0.83 -8.37 13.84
C MET A 71 -2.10 -8.68 14.65
N LYS A 72 -3.20 -9.06 14.00
CA LYS A 72 -4.43 -9.52 14.66
C LYS A 72 -4.35 -10.97 15.16
N GLY A 73 -3.29 -11.71 14.83
CA GLY A 73 -3.20 -13.14 15.12
C GLY A 73 -4.24 -13.99 14.36
N GLN A 74 -4.73 -13.48 13.23
CA GLN A 74 -5.78 -14.13 12.44
C GLN A 74 -5.22 -14.62 11.10
N PRO A 75 -5.68 -15.76 10.58
CA PRO A 75 -5.33 -16.19 9.23
C PRO A 75 -5.96 -15.25 8.20
N LEU A 76 -5.24 -15.01 7.09
CA LEU A 76 -5.81 -14.27 5.97
C LEU A 76 -7.00 -15.05 5.39
N SER A 77 -8.11 -14.37 5.13
CA SER A 77 -9.29 -14.99 4.51
C SER A 77 -8.91 -15.61 3.16
N HIS A 78 -9.39 -16.81 2.87
CA HIS A 78 -9.19 -17.47 1.58
C HIS A 78 -9.69 -16.63 0.39
N SER A 79 -10.70 -15.78 0.59
CA SER A 79 -11.20 -14.85 -0.43
C SER A 79 -10.21 -13.72 -0.79
N LEU A 80 -9.17 -13.53 0.01
CA LEU A 80 -8.19 -12.46 -0.11
C LEU A 80 -6.79 -12.98 -0.42
N ILE A 81 -6.62 -14.31 -0.56
CA ILE A 81 -5.36 -14.92 -0.98
C ILE A 81 -5.09 -14.53 -2.44
N GLU A 82 -3.88 -14.04 -2.71
CA GLU A 82 -3.45 -13.67 -4.05
C GLU A 82 -3.51 -14.89 -4.97
N GLN A 83 -4.38 -14.84 -5.98
CA GLN A 83 -4.35 -15.73 -7.15
C GLN A 83 -3.46 -15.14 -8.24
#